data_AF-A0A2E9YBQ9-F1
#
_entry.id   AF-A0A2E9YBQ9-F1
#
_cell.length_a   1.000
_cell.length_b   1.000
_cell.length_c   1.000
_cell.angle_alpha   90.00
_cell.angle_beta   90.00
_cell.angle_gamma   90.00
#
_symmetry.space_group_name_H-M   'P 1'
#
loop_
_entity.id
_entity.type
_entity.pdbx_description
1 polymer ?
#
loop_
_entity_poly.entity_id
_entity_poly.type
_entity_poly.pdbx_seq_one_letter_code
_entity_poly.pdbx_strand_id
1 'polypeptide(L)'
;MESDQIIWQQDADLCAENWSAMSDDSRTWVYFANRALSHQEAQGFLEGLEGFLAGWEAHGKRLEASWRLCGNRLLFIAVNESNAPATGCSIDTSVAYLRKCTNGWENPVDWFDRQSNLYKVGEKWCEASNSDFWALRKSHRISDETEVVNVVHQKMESCRRKVVIPFAMSWHAEMW
;
A
#
# COMPACT_ATOMS: atom_id res chain seq x y z
N MET A 1 23.78 -15.41 9.76
CA MET A 1 23.50 -13.99 10.00
C MET A 1 22.16 -13.75 9.37
N GLU A 2 21.09 -13.72 10.16
CA GLU A 2 19.79 -13.28 9.67
C GLU A 2 19.98 -11.83 9.23
N SER A 3 19.85 -11.57 7.93
CA SER A 3 19.71 -10.20 7.46
C SER A 3 18.48 -9.64 8.17
N ASP A 4 18.65 -8.54 8.93
CA ASP A 4 17.52 -7.77 9.46
C ASP A 4 16.69 -7.28 8.27
N GLN A 5 15.74 -8.11 7.84
CA GLN A 5 14.86 -7.77 6.74
C GLN A 5 13.96 -6.65 7.22
N ILE A 6 14.04 -5.50 6.54
CA ILE A 6 13.19 -4.35 6.85
C ILE A 6 11.74 -4.77 6.55
N ILE A 7 10.92 -4.89 7.59
CA ILE A 7 9.50 -5.26 7.48
C ILE A 7 8.65 -4.04 7.11
N TRP A 8 8.96 -2.89 7.72
CA TRP A 8 8.33 -1.60 7.50
C TRP A 8 9.33 -0.50 7.80
N GLN A 9 9.47 0.47 6.90
CA GLN A 9 10.33 1.62 7.13
C GLN A 9 9.50 2.77 7.72
N GLN A 10 9.60 2.98 9.03
CA GLN A 10 8.92 4.08 9.72
C GLN A 10 9.28 5.41 9.04
N ASP A 11 8.28 6.29 8.89
CA ASP A 11 8.41 7.63 8.31
C ASP A 11 8.89 7.70 6.84
N ALA A 12 9.03 6.56 6.16
CA ALA A 12 9.17 6.53 4.70
C ALA A 12 7.80 6.71 4.05
N ASP A 13 7.41 7.96 3.84
CA ASP A 13 6.18 8.34 3.17
C ASP A 13 6.51 9.17 1.92
N LEU A 14 6.38 8.53 0.77
CA LEU A 14 6.64 9.13 -0.54
C LEU A 14 5.30 9.33 -1.24
N CYS A 15 5.07 10.46 -1.89
CA CYS A 15 3.87 10.68 -2.67
C CYS A 15 4.14 11.55 -3.90
N ALA A 16 3.28 11.42 -4.90
CA ALA A 16 3.29 12.31 -6.06
C ALA A 16 2.96 13.75 -5.64
N GLU A 17 3.46 14.73 -6.39
CA GLU A 17 3.23 16.15 -6.12
C GLU A 17 1.74 16.51 -6.05
N ASN A 18 0.90 15.86 -6.86
CA ASN A 18 -0.54 16.10 -6.90
C ASN A 18 -1.36 15.32 -5.86
N TRP A 19 -0.74 14.49 -5.01
CA TRP A 19 -1.45 13.64 -4.06
C TRP A 19 -2.36 14.41 -3.10
N SER A 20 -1.89 15.53 -2.57
CA SER A 20 -2.67 16.38 -1.66
C SER A 20 -3.80 17.13 -2.37
N ALA A 21 -3.74 17.26 -3.70
CA ALA A 21 -4.73 17.98 -4.51
C ALA A 21 -5.84 17.08 -5.06
N MET A 22 -5.70 15.76 -4.99
CA MET A 22 -6.73 14.81 -5.41
C MET A 22 -8.04 15.06 -4.67
N SER A 23 -9.20 14.90 -5.31
CA SER A 23 -10.52 15.01 -4.65
C SER A 23 -10.74 13.87 -3.65
N ASP A 24 -11.56 14.09 -2.61
CA ASP A 24 -11.93 13.06 -1.63
C ASP A 24 -12.77 11.93 -2.26
N ASP A 25 -13.46 12.23 -3.36
CA ASP A 25 -14.23 11.27 -4.17
C ASP A 25 -13.34 10.46 -5.13
N SER A 26 -12.02 10.69 -5.13
CA SER A 26 -11.09 9.94 -5.98
C SER A 26 -11.11 8.47 -5.61
N ARG A 27 -11.30 7.62 -6.62
CA ARG A 27 -11.24 6.18 -6.43
C ARG A 27 -9.81 5.76 -6.15
N THR A 28 -9.59 5.06 -5.04
CA THR A 28 -8.24 4.68 -4.61
C THR A 28 -8.09 3.16 -4.54
N TRP A 29 -7.04 2.62 -5.14
CA TRP A 29 -6.61 1.24 -4.99
C TRP A 29 -5.45 1.16 -4.00
N VAL A 30 -5.49 0.13 -3.17
CA VAL A 30 -4.47 -0.14 -2.16
C VAL A 30 -3.82 -1.49 -2.45
N TYR A 31 -2.50 -1.48 -2.54
CA TYR A 31 -1.65 -2.63 -2.82
C TYR A 31 -0.64 -2.79 -1.70
N PHE A 32 -0.41 -4.03 -1.29
CA PHE A 32 0.48 -4.34 -0.19
C PHE A 32 1.53 -5.33 -0.68
N ALA A 33 2.79 -4.91 -0.60
CA ALA A 33 3.91 -5.72 -1.05
C ALA A 33 4.21 -6.84 -0.05
N ASN A 34 4.54 -8.03 -0.57
CA ASN A 34 4.99 -9.19 0.21
C ASN A 34 6.30 -8.96 0.99
N ARG A 35 7.03 -7.87 0.71
CA ARG A 35 8.19 -7.38 1.47
C ARG A 35 8.34 -5.87 1.31
N ALA A 36 9.09 -5.23 2.20
CA ALA A 36 9.48 -3.84 1.96
C ALA A 36 10.48 -3.76 0.81
N LEU A 37 10.36 -2.70 0.01
CA LEU A 37 11.34 -2.29 -0.97
C LEU A 37 12.52 -1.62 -0.24
N SER A 38 13.73 -1.85 -0.72
CA SER A 38 14.88 -1.02 -0.36
C SER A 38 14.70 0.41 -0.91
N HIS A 39 15.50 1.35 -0.41
CA HIS A 39 15.43 2.73 -0.89
C HIS A 39 15.67 2.85 -2.41
N GLN A 40 16.64 2.10 -2.94
CA GLN A 40 16.96 2.09 -4.36
C GLN A 40 15.84 1.45 -5.19
N GLU A 41 15.26 0.34 -4.72
CA GLU A 41 14.12 -0.31 -5.36
C GLU A 41 12.90 0.61 -5.38
N ALA A 42 12.63 1.33 -4.27
CA ALA A 42 11.52 2.26 -4.18
C ALA A 42 11.68 3.41 -5.19
N GLN A 43 12.87 4.02 -5.30
CA GLN A 43 13.12 5.08 -6.28
C GLN A 43 12.89 4.58 -7.72
N GLY A 44 13.51 3.46 -8.11
CA GLY A 44 13.35 2.93 -9.47
C GLY A 44 11.92 2.48 -9.78
N PHE A 45 11.21 1.93 -8.80
CA PHE A 45 9.78 1.60 -8.95
C PHE A 45 8.93 2.86 -9.17
N LEU A 46 9.16 3.91 -8.39
CA LEU A 46 8.38 5.15 -8.45
C LEU A 46 8.58 5.90 -9.77
N GLU A 47 9.82 5.97 -10.28
CA GLU A 47 10.10 6.54 -11.61
C GLU A 47 9.31 5.81 -12.71
N GLY A 48 9.31 4.47 -12.67
CA GLY A 48 8.53 3.65 -13.59
C GLY A 48 7.02 3.83 -13.42
N LEU A 49 6.55 3.97 -12.18
CA LEU A 49 5.13 4.13 -11.86
C LEU A 49 4.62 5.47 -12.37
N GLU A 50 5.38 6.54 -12.17
CA GLU A 50 5.07 7.87 -12.71
C GLU A 50 4.97 7.86 -14.23
N GLY A 51 5.92 7.20 -14.90
CA GLY A 51 5.88 7.01 -16.36
C GLY A 51 4.62 6.27 -16.82
N PHE A 52 4.23 5.21 -16.11
CA PHE A 52 2.99 4.48 -16.38
C PHE A 52 1.74 5.37 -16.18
N LEU A 53 1.63 6.03 -15.03
CA LEU A 53 0.47 6.86 -14.69
C LEU A 53 0.33 8.06 -15.63
N ALA A 54 1.44 8.61 -16.14
CA ALA A 54 1.43 9.67 -17.14
C ALA A 54 0.82 9.23 -18.48
N GLY A 55 0.90 7.95 -18.82
CA GLY A 55 0.29 7.36 -20.02
C GLY A 55 -0.97 6.55 -19.73
N TRP A 56 -1.51 6.60 -18.51
CA TRP A 56 -2.63 5.77 -18.12
C TRP A 56 -3.95 6.37 -18.61
N GLU A 57 -4.67 5.62 -19.45
CA GLU A 57 -5.85 6.11 -20.15
C GLU A 57 -7.02 5.13 -20.05
N ALA A 58 -8.24 5.67 -20.13
CA ALA A 58 -9.49 4.93 -20.26
C ALA A 58 -10.30 5.48 -21.45
N HIS A 59 -10.68 4.62 -22.39
CA HIS A 59 -11.35 5.01 -23.64
C HIS A 59 -10.67 6.19 -24.38
N GLY A 60 -9.34 6.21 -24.42
CA GLY A 60 -8.54 7.25 -25.07
C GLY A 60 -8.52 8.60 -24.34
N LYS A 61 -9.04 8.67 -23.11
CA LYS A 61 -8.89 9.81 -22.21
C LYS A 61 -7.87 9.50 -21.13
N ARG A 62 -6.93 10.41 -20.93
CA ARG A 62 -5.96 10.32 -19.84
C ARG A 62 -6.65 10.41 -18.48
N LEU A 63 -6.29 9.47 -17.61
CA LEU A 63 -6.74 9.45 -16.22
C LEU A 63 -5.89 10.44 -15.43
N GLU A 64 -6.55 11.29 -14.66
CA GLU A 64 -5.89 12.12 -13.67
C GLU A 64 -5.61 11.24 -12.45
N ALA A 65 -4.37 10.75 -12.35
CA ALA A 65 -3.96 9.80 -11.33
C ALA A 65 -2.86 10.37 -10.42
N SER A 66 -2.75 9.80 -9.23
CA SER A 66 -1.72 10.12 -8.23
C SER A 66 -1.36 8.85 -7.45
N TRP A 67 -0.24 8.90 -6.73
CA TRP A 67 0.21 7.78 -5.90
C TRP A 67 0.77 8.23 -4.55
N ARG A 68 0.80 7.29 -3.60
CA ARG A 68 1.50 7.39 -2.31
C ARG A 68 2.07 6.02 -1.94
N LEU A 69 3.32 5.97 -1.48
CA LEU A 69 4.01 4.77 -1.00
C LEU A 69 4.42 4.97 0.45
N CYS A 70 3.82 4.20 1.35
CA CYS A 70 4.11 4.22 2.78
C CYS A 70 4.96 3.02 3.19
N GLY A 71 5.95 3.23 4.05
CA GLY A 71 6.77 2.19 4.64
C GLY A 71 7.57 1.37 3.64
N ASN A 72 7.73 1.88 2.41
CA ASN A 72 8.21 1.16 1.24
C ASN A 72 7.47 -0.16 0.98
N ARG A 73 6.19 -0.27 1.36
CA ARG A 73 5.46 -1.54 1.30
C ARG A 73 3.98 -1.40 0.97
N LEU A 74 3.34 -0.30 1.37
CA LEU A 74 1.93 -0.04 1.14
C LEU A 74 1.77 1.04 0.08
N LEU A 75 1.29 0.66 -1.09
CA LEU A 75 1.10 1.54 -2.25
C LEU A 75 -0.38 1.91 -2.41
N PHE A 76 -0.63 3.20 -2.58
CA PHE A 76 -1.90 3.78 -2.96
C PHE A 76 -1.79 4.33 -4.39
N ILE A 77 -2.80 4.05 -5.21
CA ILE A 77 -3.00 4.69 -6.52
C ILE A 77 -4.40 5.28 -6.51
N ALA A 78 -4.53 6.57 -6.75
CA ALA A 78 -5.81 7.28 -6.78
C ALA A 78 -6.09 7.82 -8.18
N VAL A 79 -7.35 7.81 -8.59
CA VAL A 79 -7.84 8.40 -9.86
C VAL A 79 -9.01 9.33 -9.58
N ASN A 80 -8.94 10.54 -10.12
CA ASN A 80 -10.05 11.49 -10.10
C ASN A 80 -11.09 11.10 -11.16
N GLU A 81 -12.09 10.32 -10.75
CA GLU A 81 -13.14 9.82 -11.64
C GLU A 81 -14.11 10.92 -12.13
N SER A 82 -14.06 12.14 -11.56
CA SER A 82 -14.83 13.29 -12.07
C SER A 82 -14.35 13.79 -13.45
N ASN A 83 -13.07 13.63 -13.76
CA ASN A 83 -12.51 13.99 -15.07
C ASN A 83 -12.71 12.85 -16.10
N ALA A 84 -12.28 11.64 -15.72
CA ALA A 84 -12.49 10.44 -16.51
C ALA A 84 -12.53 9.21 -15.57
N PRO A 85 -13.58 8.38 -15.63
CA PRO A 85 -13.66 7.19 -14.79
C PRO A 85 -12.71 6.09 -15.29
N ALA A 86 -12.13 5.35 -14.37
CA ALA A 86 -11.37 4.16 -14.71
C ALA A 86 -12.32 3.07 -15.24
N THR A 87 -11.96 2.46 -16.37
CA THR A 87 -12.67 1.34 -16.99
C THR A 87 -12.03 0.01 -16.60
N GLY A 88 -12.75 -1.10 -16.74
CA GLY A 88 -12.20 -2.44 -16.50
C GLY A 88 -10.88 -2.68 -17.25
N CYS A 89 -10.82 -2.31 -18.54
CA CYS A 89 -9.60 -2.43 -19.33
C CYS A 89 -8.45 -1.57 -18.79
N SER A 90 -8.70 -0.32 -18.40
CA SER A 90 -7.66 0.51 -17.78
C SER A 90 -7.22 -0.02 -16.40
N ILE A 91 -8.12 -0.64 -15.64
CA ILE A 91 -7.75 -1.27 -14.36
C ILE A 91 -6.88 -2.50 -14.63
N ASP A 92 -7.23 -3.33 -15.62
CA ASP A 92 -6.44 -4.49 -16.00
C ASP A 92 -5.01 -4.12 -16.44
N THR A 93 -4.84 -2.98 -17.14
CA THR A 93 -3.49 -2.50 -17.50
C THR A 93 -2.68 -2.08 -16.28
N SER A 94 -3.30 -1.43 -15.28
CA SER A 94 -2.62 -1.10 -14.01
C SER A 94 -2.21 -2.34 -13.23
N VAL A 95 -3.07 -3.36 -13.17
CA VAL A 95 -2.78 -4.64 -12.53
C VAL A 95 -1.65 -5.36 -13.26
N ALA A 96 -1.70 -5.40 -14.60
CA ALA A 96 -0.67 -6.00 -15.42
C ALA A 96 0.69 -5.29 -15.29
N TYR A 97 0.68 -3.96 -15.15
CA TYR A 97 1.89 -3.18 -14.86
C TYR A 97 2.51 -3.61 -13.52
N LEU A 98 1.73 -3.60 -12.43
CA LEU A 98 2.24 -3.97 -11.10
C LEU A 98 2.78 -5.40 -11.05
N ARG A 99 2.17 -6.34 -11.80
CA ARG A 99 2.66 -7.72 -11.92
C ARG A 99 3.96 -7.88 -12.71
N LYS A 100 4.40 -6.86 -13.47
CA LYS A 100 5.54 -6.96 -14.38
C LYS A 100 6.70 -6.06 -13.99
N CYS A 101 6.42 -4.93 -13.36
CA CYS A 101 7.41 -3.87 -13.09
C CYS A 101 8.63 -4.35 -12.29
N THR A 102 8.48 -5.38 -11.44
CA THR A 102 9.55 -5.93 -10.60
C THR A 102 10.05 -7.31 -11.04
N ASN A 103 9.56 -7.88 -12.14
CA ASN A 103 9.91 -9.27 -12.53
C ASN A 103 11.38 -9.46 -12.91
N GLY A 104 12.04 -8.39 -13.35
CA GLY A 104 13.47 -8.40 -13.69
C GLY A 104 14.39 -8.15 -12.49
N TRP A 105 13.85 -7.93 -11.30
CA TRP A 105 14.65 -7.68 -10.10
C TRP A 105 15.20 -9.00 -9.56
N GLU A 106 16.33 -8.95 -8.86
CA GLU A 106 16.92 -10.13 -8.22
C GLU A 106 15.95 -10.80 -7.24
N ASN A 107 15.16 -9.98 -6.54
CA ASN A 107 14.08 -10.43 -5.67
C ASN A 107 12.77 -9.72 -6.08
N PRO A 108 11.92 -10.30 -6.94
CA PRO A 108 10.67 -9.65 -7.35
C PRO A 108 9.71 -9.39 -6.18
N VAL A 109 8.93 -8.31 -6.27
CA VAL A 109 7.89 -7.96 -5.29
C VAL A 109 6.53 -8.41 -5.81
N ASP A 110 5.72 -9.01 -4.93
CA ASP A 110 4.30 -9.22 -5.19
C ASP A 110 3.47 -8.16 -4.45
N TRP A 111 2.84 -7.26 -5.20
CA TRP A 111 1.97 -6.19 -4.70
C TRP A 111 0.57 -6.65 -4.28
N PHE A 112 0.26 -7.93 -4.48
CA PHE A 112 -1.08 -8.49 -4.26
C PHE A 112 -1.14 -9.43 -3.07
N ASP A 113 -0.10 -9.47 -2.23
CA ASP A 113 -0.10 -10.23 -1.00
C ASP A 113 -1.00 -9.54 0.05
N ARG A 114 -2.07 -10.24 0.43
CA ARG A 114 -3.03 -9.80 1.47
C ARG A 114 -3.09 -10.80 2.63
N GLN A 115 -2.11 -11.69 2.71
CA GLN A 115 -2.14 -12.78 3.68
C GLN A 115 -1.39 -12.46 4.96
N SER A 116 -0.66 -11.34 4.99
CA SER A 116 0.12 -10.91 6.15
C SER A 116 -0.37 -9.60 6.77
N ASN A 117 -0.16 -9.49 8.08
CA ASN A 117 -0.46 -8.33 8.89
C ASN A 117 0.83 -7.85 9.54
N LEU A 118 1.06 -6.54 9.47
CA LEU A 118 2.18 -5.91 10.15
C LEU A 118 1.73 -5.25 11.44
N TYR A 119 2.50 -5.48 12.48
CA TYR A 119 2.24 -4.97 13.81
C TYR A 119 3.55 -4.71 14.54
N LYS A 120 3.48 -3.86 15.56
CA LYS A 120 4.66 -3.43 16.32
C LYS A 120 4.70 -4.11 17.69
N VAL A 121 5.84 -4.68 18.06
CA VAL A 121 6.12 -5.21 19.39
C VAL A 121 7.27 -4.43 20.00
N GLY A 122 6.96 -3.56 20.97
CA GLY A 122 7.90 -2.54 21.43
C GLY A 122 8.28 -1.62 20.27
N GLU A 123 9.57 -1.55 19.94
CA GLU A 123 10.08 -0.76 18.81
C GLU A 123 10.27 -1.54 17.51
N LYS A 124 9.98 -2.84 17.51
CA LYS A 124 10.24 -3.72 16.36
C LYS A 124 8.97 -3.97 15.56
N TRP A 125 9.08 -3.88 14.24
CA TRP A 125 8.05 -4.34 13.33
C TRP A 125 8.10 -5.86 13.22
N CYS A 126 6.92 -6.47 13.24
CA CYS A 126 6.69 -7.89 13.09
C CYS A 126 5.66 -8.13 11.99
N GLU A 127 5.75 -9.31 11.38
CA GLU A 127 4.83 -9.77 10.35
C GLU A 127 4.25 -11.12 10.79
N ALA A 128 2.95 -11.29 10.60
CA ALA A 128 2.27 -12.56 10.87
C ALA A 128 1.24 -12.85 9.78
N SER A 129 1.03 -14.14 9.51
CA SER A 129 -0.11 -14.56 8.70
C SER A 129 -1.42 -14.11 9.36
N ASN A 130 -2.51 -14.05 8.60
CA ASN A 130 -3.84 -13.78 9.17
C ASN A 130 -4.18 -14.70 10.36
N SER A 131 -3.92 -16.00 10.25
CA SER A 131 -4.21 -16.95 11.33
C SER A 131 -3.36 -16.69 12.58
N ASP A 132 -2.06 -16.43 12.40
CA ASP A 132 -1.14 -16.22 13.51
C ASP A 132 -1.42 -14.88 14.20
N PHE A 133 -1.71 -13.83 13.41
CA PHE A 133 -2.09 -12.53 13.93
C PHE A 133 -3.30 -12.62 14.86
N TRP A 134 -4.34 -13.38 14.47
CA TRP A 134 -5.51 -13.61 15.32
C TRP A 134 -5.22 -14.49 16.54
N ALA A 135 -4.31 -15.46 16.43
CA ALA A 135 -3.86 -16.25 17.57
C ALA A 135 -3.09 -15.40 18.60
N LEU A 136 -2.26 -14.47 18.13
CA LEU A 136 -1.55 -13.50 18.96
C LEU A 136 -2.51 -12.55 19.67
N ARG A 137 -3.56 -12.08 18.98
CA ARG A 137 -4.64 -11.28 19.59
C ARG A 137 -5.38 -12.06 20.68
N LYS A 138 -5.82 -13.30 20.40
CA LYS A 138 -6.50 -14.18 21.39
C LYS A 138 -5.65 -14.50 22.62
N SER A 139 -4.33 -14.56 22.45
CA SER A 139 -3.39 -14.79 23.54
C SER A 139 -2.92 -13.51 24.26
N HIS A 140 -3.56 -12.36 23.98
CA HIS A 140 -3.26 -11.05 24.57
C HIS A 140 -1.84 -10.54 24.29
N ARG A 141 -1.18 -11.05 23.24
CA ARG A 141 0.11 -10.52 22.76
C ARG A 141 -0.03 -9.31 21.86
N ILE A 142 -1.21 -9.12 21.29
CA ILE A 142 -1.62 -7.91 20.57
C ILE A 142 -2.75 -7.27 21.37
N SER A 143 -2.50 -6.09 21.93
CA SER A 143 -3.46 -5.29 22.70
C SER A 143 -4.13 -4.22 21.82
N ASP A 144 -5.07 -3.49 22.38
CA ASP A 144 -5.79 -2.40 21.70
C ASP A 144 -4.87 -1.26 21.27
N GLU A 145 -3.77 -1.09 22.00
CA GLU A 145 -2.75 -0.08 21.81
C GLU A 145 -1.66 -0.53 20.83
N THR A 146 -1.63 -1.81 20.44
CA THR A 146 -0.62 -2.33 19.52
C THR A 146 -0.74 -1.63 18.18
N GLU A 147 0.33 -0.98 17.74
CA GLU A 147 0.36 -0.31 16.43
C GLU A 147 0.35 -1.35 15.31
N VAL A 148 -0.53 -1.16 14.33
CA VAL A 148 -0.69 -2.03 13.16
C VAL A 148 -0.66 -1.21 11.88
N VAL A 149 -0.20 -1.82 10.79
CA VAL A 149 -0.37 -1.24 9.45
C VAL A 149 -1.80 -1.51 8.98
N ASN A 150 -2.57 -0.44 8.94
CA ASN A 150 -3.99 -0.43 8.68
C ASN A 150 -4.26 -0.32 7.17
N VAL A 151 -4.33 -1.48 6.51
CA VAL A 151 -4.68 -1.59 5.10
C VAL A 151 -6.21 -1.45 4.92
N VAL A 152 -6.73 -0.22 4.93
CA VAL A 152 -8.19 0.05 4.85
C VAL A 152 -8.62 0.92 3.69
N HIS A 153 -9.96 0.96 3.55
CA HIS A 153 -10.78 1.21 2.39
C HIS A 153 -10.34 2.30 1.40
N GLN A 154 -10.74 2.01 0.17
CA GLN A 154 -10.57 2.70 -1.12
C GLN A 154 -11.01 4.18 -1.18
N LYS A 155 -11.32 4.81 -0.03
CA LYS A 155 -11.67 6.23 0.06
C LYS A 155 -10.40 7.07 0.24
N MET A 156 -10.26 8.09 -0.60
CA MET A 156 -9.08 8.95 -0.61
C MET A 156 -8.82 9.62 0.75
N GLU A 157 -9.87 10.07 1.44
CA GLU A 157 -9.76 10.70 2.76
C GLU A 157 -8.99 9.81 3.77
N SER A 158 -9.34 8.53 3.85
CA SER A 158 -8.66 7.57 4.71
C SER A 158 -7.21 7.34 4.28
N CYS A 159 -6.97 7.32 2.97
CA CYS A 159 -5.65 7.11 2.38
C CYS A 159 -4.69 8.28 2.58
N ARG A 160 -5.15 9.48 2.98
CA ARG A 160 -4.29 10.60 3.39
C ARG A 160 -3.87 10.55 4.86
N ARG A 161 -4.58 9.79 5.70
CA ARG A 161 -4.30 9.70 7.13
C ARG A 161 -3.06 8.83 7.39
N LYS A 162 -2.68 8.76 8.67
CA LYS A 162 -1.66 7.80 9.13
C LYS A 162 -2.17 6.38 8.91
N VAL A 163 -1.33 5.56 8.28
CA VAL A 163 -1.61 4.13 8.04
C VAL A 163 -1.16 3.25 9.19
N VAL A 164 -0.27 3.76 10.05
CA VAL A 164 0.09 3.11 11.31
C VAL A 164 -0.80 3.68 12.40
N ILE A 165 -1.68 2.85 12.96
CA ILE A 165 -2.60 3.24 14.03
C ILE A 165 -2.74 2.12 15.06
N PRO A 166 -3.23 2.41 16.28
CA PRO A 166 -3.54 1.37 17.26
C PRO A 166 -4.55 0.36 16.73
N PHE A 167 -4.42 -0.90 17.14
CA PHE A 167 -5.31 -2.01 16.77
C PHE A 167 -6.79 -1.63 16.96
N ALA A 168 -7.15 -1.01 18.08
CA ALA A 168 -8.54 -0.65 18.37
C ALA A 168 -9.15 0.38 17.41
N MET A 169 -8.33 1.08 16.64
CA MET A 169 -8.76 2.04 15.60
C MET A 169 -8.68 1.45 14.19
N SER A 170 -8.16 0.22 14.06
CA SER A 170 -7.96 -0.46 12.79
C SER A 170 -9.19 -1.24 12.35
N TRP A 171 -9.24 -1.57 11.06
CA TRP A 171 -10.27 -2.44 10.51
C TRP A 171 -10.28 -3.83 11.13
N HIS A 172 -9.14 -4.27 11.66
CA HIS A 172 -9.07 -5.53 12.41
C HIS A 172 -10.01 -5.48 13.61
N ALA A 173 -10.15 -4.35 14.30
CA ALA A 173 -11.08 -4.23 15.42
C ALA A 173 -12.55 -4.34 15.01
N GLU A 174 -12.90 -3.96 13.77
CA GLU A 174 -14.26 -4.14 13.23
C GLU A 174 -14.58 -5.61 12.90
N MET A 175 -13.54 -6.44 12.71
CA MET A 175 -13.66 -7.87 12.43
C MET A 175 -13.52 -8.77 13.67
N TRP A 176 -13.13 -8.20 14.81
CA TRP A 176 -12.93 -8.89 16.09
C TRP A 176 -14.25 -9.00 16.87
#